data_AF-A0A842N4U8-F1
#
_entry.id   AF-A0A842N4U8-F1
#
_cell.length_a   1.000
_cell.length_b   1.000
_cell.length_c   1.000
_cell.angle_alpha   90.00
_cell.angle_beta   90.00
_cell.angle_gamma   90.00
#
_symmetry.space_group_name_H-M   'P 1'
#
loop_
_entity.id
_entity.type
_entity.pdbx_description
1 polymer ?
#
loop_
_entity_poly.entity_id
_entity_poly.type
_entity_poly.pdbx_seq_one_letter_code
_entity_poly.pdbx_strand_id
1 'polypeptide(L)'
;MIDNNFVKHDSISSKTESNIIQFNQPSDEQEFKRYLIFGKGSSSELGNVITDYSVSSSNGFFSIAVVPENTISIFQSKGFHIIEDFQLDFHSKYISKDNISKISTIGNIANSEYVQSVYNVTGRDVKIAIIDTGVDFSNPDMQHSLARDEQNIPIMLDPDGQGLILTNATFAANIDQYGTIKNFTKSEKYNTTSNVYTKARGNGVFLNIEQNSDGTSLLVYNSMFPMFGQSPVLNGTLNHDMKIGKNKHDYIDSKSGIYHLGVMFQGTPGKQQVVPVLVTDSKISGIYDTITPDMATSWQDFTNDSQNGKPDYDFDFTDDTPRVVGDGNEFLVYDFNDDGELDYSVGTLGARVLDIYGVIKNESKLDENFGAINGTLLPYLDKKGEFFGVMTDIQGHGTASAGTIVSKGLQEYDIYNNTKKYHIKGIAPDAKIIPVKALWFGDILYAWLWSAGFDNDDVLWKFTGETRADIISNSWGVSTFPNYEYAPGFDLLSLVMTTLSIPDSFAEGYPGVLMISSAGNSGHGYGTIGLPNASPTGISVGATTNNIFVGYGPFKDEPRFGNSSKHSDHVVDFSSRGPTLIGDPKPDLMSVGAYSFTPASVTKPSKDYKQEPFGKFGGTSKA
;
A
#
# COMPACT_ATOMS: atom_id res chain seq x y z
N MET A 1 20.44 -23.02 18.74
CA MET A 1 20.56 -23.64 20.06
C MET A 1 21.05 -22.57 21.01
N ILE A 2 20.11 -21.93 21.71
CA ILE A 2 20.39 -21.00 22.81
C ILE A 2 19.72 -21.67 24.01
N ASP A 3 20.54 -22.02 25.00
CA ASP A 3 20.10 -22.78 26.16
C ASP A 3 19.04 -22.01 26.94
N ASN A 4 17.90 -22.67 27.11
CA ASN A 4 16.85 -22.33 28.05
C ASN A 4 17.40 -22.46 29.48
N ASN A 5 17.74 -21.36 30.13
CA ASN A 5 17.84 -21.31 31.59
C ASN A 5 17.43 -19.93 32.12
N PHE A 6 16.16 -19.57 31.90
CA PHE A 6 15.48 -18.66 32.82
C PHE A 6 15.13 -19.48 34.06
N VAL A 7 15.98 -19.40 35.08
CA VAL A 7 15.64 -19.86 36.44
C VAL A 7 14.39 -19.08 36.86
N LYS A 8 13.26 -19.78 36.95
CA LYS A 8 12.11 -19.30 37.71
C LYS A 8 12.60 -18.99 39.12
N HIS A 9 12.54 -17.73 39.52
CA HIS A 9 12.52 -17.39 40.93
C HIS A 9 11.20 -17.88 41.51
N ASP A 10 11.19 -19.13 41.99
CA ASP A 10 10.28 -19.50 43.07
C ASP A 10 10.68 -18.63 44.26
N SER A 11 9.96 -17.53 44.46
CA SER A 11 9.94 -16.88 45.76
C SER A 11 9.57 -17.94 46.78
N ILE A 12 10.47 -18.23 47.72
CA ILE A 12 10.13 -19.00 48.91
C ILE A 12 9.24 -18.08 49.74
N SER A 13 7.95 -18.07 49.40
CA SER A 13 6.90 -17.52 50.24
C SER A 13 6.76 -18.50 51.40
N SER A 14 7.42 -18.23 52.53
CA SER A 14 7.00 -18.82 53.80
C SER A 14 5.73 -18.12 54.25
N LYS A 15 4.60 -18.44 53.61
CA LYS A 15 3.26 -18.07 54.08
C LYS A 15 2.88 -18.99 55.22
N THR A 16 3.44 -18.73 56.39
CA THR A 16 2.81 -19.08 57.66
C THR A 16 2.22 -17.80 58.23
N GLU A 17 0.97 -17.51 57.88
CA GLU A 17 0.19 -16.46 58.51
C GLU A 17 -0.43 -17.01 59.81
N SER A 18 -0.18 -16.34 60.94
CA SER A 18 -0.83 -16.63 62.21
C SER A 18 -2.19 -15.92 62.26
N ASN A 19 -3.26 -16.64 62.59
CA ASN A 19 -4.60 -16.06 62.78
C ASN A 19 -4.77 -15.30 64.10
N ILE A 20 -3.71 -15.11 64.88
CA ILE A 20 -3.77 -14.54 66.24
C ILE A 20 -3.02 -13.20 66.34
N ILE A 21 -2.05 -12.92 65.45
CA ILE A 21 -1.34 -11.64 65.44
C ILE A 21 -0.86 -11.28 64.04
N GLN A 22 -0.98 -10.01 63.65
CA GLN A 22 -0.40 -9.47 62.41
C GLN A 22 1.04 -9.02 62.69
N PHE A 23 1.97 -9.48 61.86
CA PHE A 23 3.32 -8.94 61.81
C PHE A 23 3.35 -7.86 60.72
N ASN A 24 3.63 -6.61 61.11
CA ASN A 24 3.94 -5.57 60.12
C ASN A 24 5.24 -5.97 59.42
N GLN A 25 5.19 -6.18 58.10
CA GLN A 25 6.41 -6.33 57.32
C GLN A 25 7.20 -5.02 57.39
N PRO A 26 8.54 -5.06 57.63
CA PRO A 26 9.36 -3.87 57.48
C PRO A 26 9.34 -3.45 56.00
N SER A 27 9.06 -2.18 55.75
CA SER A 27 9.01 -1.57 54.41
C SER A 27 10.40 -1.29 53.82
N ASP A 28 11.35 -2.20 53.97
CA ASP A 28 12.63 -2.15 53.28
C ASP A 28 12.58 -3.06 52.05
N GLU A 29 11.61 -2.84 51.16
CA GLU A 29 11.74 -3.33 49.79
C GLU A 29 12.82 -2.47 49.12
N GLN A 30 14.07 -2.94 49.17
CA GLN A 30 15.12 -2.39 48.31
C GLN A 30 14.64 -2.49 46.86
N GLU A 31 14.39 -1.35 46.23
CA GLU A 31 14.00 -1.30 44.83
C GLU A 31 15.22 -1.69 43.97
N PHE A 32 15.16 -2.88 43.38
CA PHE A 32 16.17 -3.36 42.44
C PHE A 32 15.84 -2.83 41.05
N LYS A 33 16.81 -2.18 40.42
CA LYS A 33 16.70 -1.72 39.03
C LYS A 33 17.83 -2.28 38.21
N ARG A 34 17.63 -2.35 36.89
CA ARG A 34 18.68 -2.74 35.94
C ARG A 34 19.49 -1.49 35.59
N TYR A 35 20.80 -1.64 35.50
CA TYR A 35 21.73 -0.55 35.21
C TYR A 35 22.78 -0.99 34.19
N LEU A 36 23.14 -0.08 33.30
CA LEU A 36 24.30 -0.15 32.43
C LEU A 36 25.49 0.46 33.16
N ILE A 37 26.56 -0.31 33.37
CA ILE A 37 27.73 0.09 34.13
C ILE A 37 28.95 0.08 33.23
N PHE A 38 29.60 1.24 33.12
CA PHE A 38 30.84 1.44 32.37
C PHE A 38 31.97 1.77 33.35
N GLY A 39 33.10 1.06 33.23
CA GLY A 39 34.26 1.31 34.06
C GLY A 39 35.56 1.16 33.29
N LYS A 40 36.65 1.71 33.82
CA LYS A 40 38.00 1.45 33.32
C LYS A 40 38.52 0.17 33.99
N GLY A 41 39.33 -0.63 33.28
CA GLY A 41 39.83 -1.90 33.82
C GLY A 41 38.89 -3.08 33.59
N SER A 42 38.74 -3.95 34.58
CA SER A 42 38.07 -5.25 34.48
C SER A 42 36.71 -5.27 35.16
N SER A 43 35.72 -5.97 34.59
CA SER A 43 34.39 -6.13 35.21
C SER A 43 34.42 -6.86 36.56
N SER A 44 35.52 -7.52 36.92
CA SER A 44 35.76 -8.06 38.27
C SER A 44 35.70 -7.01 39.38
N GLU A 45 35.89 -5.72 39.06
CA GLU A 45 35.81 -4.61 40.02
C GLU A 45 34.39 -4.32 40.50
N LEU A 46 33.37 -4.89 39.83
CA LEU A 46 31.98 -4.90 40.27
C LEU A 46 31.74 -5.81 41.49
N GLY A 47 32.70 -6.67 41.85
CA GLY A 47 32.60 -7.57 42.99
C GLY A 47 31.59 -8.70 42.75
N ASN A 48 30.76 -9.00 43.77
CA ASN A 48 29.78 -10.10 43.73
C ASN A 48 28.44 -9.72 43.08
N VAL A 49 28.40 -8.68 42.27
CA VAL A 49 27.18 -8.27 41.59
C VAL A 49 26.89 -9.23 40.44
N ILE A 50 25.65 -9.74 40.42
CA ILE A 50 25.16 -10.60 39.34
C ILE A 50 24.97 -9.71 38.12
N THR A 51 25.74 -9.99 37.07
CA THR A 51 25.64 -9.31 35.78
C THR A 51 24.96 -10.23 34.77
N ASP A 52 23.94 -9.73 34.09
CA ASP A 52 23.24 -10.46 33.02
C ASP A 52 24.12 -10.57 31.76
N TYR A 53 24.93 -9.55 31.51
CA TYR A 53 25.87 -9.47 30.39
C TYR A 53 27.07 -8.60 30.76
N SER A 54 28.27 -9.01 30.38
CA SER A 54 29.48 -8.22 30.60
C SER A 54 30.48 -8.41 29.46
N VAL A 55 31.04 -7.30 28.98
CA VAL A 55 32.10 -7.27 27.97
C VAL A 55 33.24 -6.42 28.52
N SER A 56 34.47 -6.91 28.40
CA SER A 56 35.67 -6.20 28.83
C SER A 56 36.65 -6.04 27.66
N SER A 57 37.38 -4.94 27.66
CA SER A 57 38.44 -4.59 26.71
C SER A 57 39.67 -4.11 27.48
N SER A 58 40.79 -3.88 26.78
CA SER A 58 41.99 -3.30 27.39
C SER A 58 41.77 -1.90 27.98
N ASN A 59 40.71 -1.20 27.54
CA ASN A 59 40.45 0.19 27.89
C ASN A 59 39.28 0.35 28.89
N GLY A 60 38.63 -0.73 29.29
CA GLY A 60 37.48 -0.70 30.19
C GLY A 60 36.48 -1.83 29.96
N PHE A 61 35.39 -1.81 30.71
CA PHE A 61 34.30 -2.77 30.65
C PHE A 61 32.94 -2.11 30.55
N PHE A 62 31.99 -2.89 30.05
CA PHE A 62 30.55 -2.63 30.04
C PHE A 62 29.85 -3.83 30.68
N SER A 63 28.93 -3.58 31.62
CA SER A 63 28.12 -4.62 32.25
C SER A 63 26.68 -4.18 32.41
N ILE A 64 25.75 -5.11 32.25
CA ILE A 64 24.33 -4.96 32.60
C ILE A 64 24.12 -5.69 33.93
N ALA A 65 23.65 -4.99 34.96
CA ALA A 65 23.46 -5.56 36.28
C ALA A 65 22.14 -5.11 36.90
N VAL A 66 21.49 -6.02 37.64
CA VAL A 66 20.34 -5.68 38.49
C VAL A 66 20.83 -5.49 39.91
N VAL A 67 20.80 -4.25 40.40
CA VAL A 67 21.32 -3.88 41.72
C VAL A 67 20.33 -2.99 42.48
N PRO A 68 20.37 -2.97 43.83
CA PRO A 68 19.62 -2.00 44.61
C PRO A 68 20.05 -0.58 44.28
N GLU A 69 19.10 0.35 44.20
CA GLU A 69 19.36 1.76 43.86
C GLU A 69 20.38 2.45 44.80
N ASN A 70 20.47 2.03 46.07
CA ASN A 70 21.46 2.54 47.01
C ASN A 70 22.93 2.19 46.63
N THR A 71 23.14 1.18 45.78
CA THR A 71 24.46 0.72 45.31
C THR A 71 25.08 1.68 44.28
N ILE A 72 24.24 2.53 43.66
CA ILE A 72 24.64 3.47 42.61
C ILE A 72 25.66 4.49 43.12
N SER A 73 25.43 5.02 44.32
CA SER A 73 26.36 5.96 44.97
C SER A 73 27.75 5.35 45.19
N ILE A 74 27.80 4.05 45.54
CA ILE A 74 29.05 3.31 45.76
C ILE A 74 29.79 3.12 44.43
N PHE A 75 29.08 2.70 43.39
CA PHE A 75 29.68 2.50 42.07
C PHE A 75 30.16 3.81 41.42
N GLN A 76 29.41 4.90 41.55
CA GLN A 76 29.84 6.23 41.11
C GLN A 76 31.10 6.69 41.87
N SER A 77 31.18 6.41 43.17
CA SER A 77 32.37 6.73 43.99
C SER A 77 33.63 5.96 43.55
N LYS A 78 33.45 4.78 42.94
CA LYS A 78 34.53 3.98 42.35
C LYS A 78 34.93 4.46 40.94
N GLY A 79 34.28 5.50 40.43
CA GLY A 79 34.54 6.06 39.11
C GLY A 79 33.85 5.34 37.97
N PHE A 80 32.84 4.50 38.26
CA PHE A 80 32.01 3.91 37.22
C PHE A 80 30.97 4.91 36.73
N HIS A 81 30.75 4.93 35.41
CA HIS A 81 29.64 5.63 34.80
C HIS A 81 28.45 4.69 34.74
N ILE A 82 27.33 5.10 35.33
CA ILE A 82 26.15 4.25 35.51
C ILE A 82 24.96 4.93 34.89
N ILE A 83 24.21 4.17 34.13
CA ILE A 83 22.98 4.62 33.48
C ILE A 83 21.87 3.66 33.93
N GLU A 84 20.80 4.21 34.48
CA GLU A 84 19.59 3.43 34.75
C GLU A 84 19.05 2.89 33.43
N ASP A 85 18.79 1.59 33.40
CA ASP A 85 18.14 0.96 32.26
C ASP A 85 16.64 0.99 32.48
N PHE A 86 15.93 1.67 31.57
CA PHE A 86 14.49 1.81 31.64
C PHE A 86 13.84 0.69 30.83
N GLN A 87 12.85 0.04 31.43
CA GLN A 87 12.00 -0.85 30.66
C GLN A 87 11.35 -0.03 29.53
N LEU A 88 11.62 -0.43 28.29
CA LEU A 88 10.89 0.09 27.15
C LEU A 88 9.44 -0.38 27.28
N ASP A 89 8.57 0.59 27.37
CA ASP A 89 7.15 0.42 27.55
C ASP A 89 6.46 1.15 26.39
N PHE A 90 6.11 0.38 25.37
CA PHE A 90 5.36 0.89 24.23
C PHE A 90 3.86 0.79 24.50
N HIS A 91 3.40 -0.11 25.40
CA HIS A 91 1.98 -0.48 25.50
C HIS A 91 1.32 -0.57 26.91
N SER A 92 2.01 -0.33 28.03
CA SER A 92 1.53 -0.65 29.40
C SER A 92 0.27 0.09 29.83
N LYS A 93 0.03 1.31 29.34
CA LYS A 93 -1.22 2.05 29.61
C LYS A 93 -2.45 1.40 28.96
N TYR A 94 -2.25 0.47 28.02
CA TYR A 94 -3.32 -0.13 27.20
C TYR A 94 -3.80 -1.51 27.68
N ILE A 95 -3.09 -2.14 28.63
CA ILE A 95 -3.43 -3.45 29.24
C ILE A 95 -4.70 -3.38 30.12
N SER A 96 -5.25 -2.18 30.37
CA SER A 96 -6.46 -1.96 31.18
C SER A 96 -7.78 -2.37 30.48
N LYS A 97 -7.77 -2.65 29.17
CA LYS A 97 -8.89 -3.26 28.44
C LYS A 97 -8.67 -4.78 28.32
N ASP A 98 -9.71 -5.55 28.61
CA ASP A 98 -9.69 -7.03 28.61
C ASP A 98 -9.15 -7.62 27.29
N ASN A 99 -7.90 -8.10 27.31
CA ASN A 99 -7.03 -8.36 26.15
C ASN A 99 -7.29 -9.68 25.40
N ILE A 100 -8.29 -10.49 25.81
CA ILE A 100 -8.40 -11.89 25.37
C ILE A 100 -9.45 -12.09 24.25
N SER A 101 -10.28 -11.09 23.91
CA SER A 101 -11.48 -11.33 23.05
C SER A 101 -11.80 -10.29 21.95
N LYS A 102 -10.89 -9.35 21.66
CA LYS A 102 -11.16 -8.25 20.73
C LYS A 102 -10.13 -8.25 19.57
N ILE A 103 -10.64 -8.16 18.34
CA ILE A 103 -9.88 -7.90 17.09
C ILE A 103 -8.90 -6.75 17.26
N SER A 104 -7.99 -6.59 16.29
CA SER A 104 -7.26 -5.36 15.95
C SER A 104 -7.78 -4.08 16.58
N THR A 105 -7.25 -3.77 17.77
CA THR A 105 -7.41 -2.49 18.43
C THR A 105 -6.20 -1.62 18.11
N ILE A 106 -5.72 -1.61 16.85
CA ILE A 106 -4.56 -0.78 16.49
C ILE A 106 -4.84 0.68 16.83
N GLY A 107 -6.09 1.11 16.66
CA GLY A 107 -6.52 2.45 17.05
C GLY A 107 -6.43 2.70 18.56
N ASN A 108 -6.75 1.72 19.40
CA ASN A 108 -6.56 1.78 20.85
C ASN A 108 -5.06 1.75 21.24
N ILE A 109 -4.25 0.96 20.56
CA ILE A 109 -2.84 0.74 20.93
C ILE A 109 -1.96 1.91 20.49
N ALA A 110 -2.20 2.43 19.29
CA ALA A 110 -1.64 3.71 18.85
C ALA A 110 -2.33 4.92 19.52
N ASN A 111 -3.28 4.69 20.44
CA ASN A 111 -4.05 5.69 21.16
C ASN A 111 -4.85 6.67 20.27
N SER A 112 -5.02 6.37 18.99
CA SER A 112 -5.81 7.18 18.05
C SER A 112 -7.30 7.23 18.44
N GLU A 113 -7.88 6.19 19.03
CA GLU A 113 -9.29 6.22 19.50
C GLU A 113 -9.51 7.30 20.57
N TYR A 114 -8.55 7.44 21.50
CA TYR A 114 -8.57 8.48 22.51
C TYR A 114 -8.43 9.86 21.87
N VAL A 115 -7.47 10.02 20.96
CA VAL A 115 -7.25 11.31 20.26
C VAL A 115 -8.49 11.71 19.44
N GLN A 116 -9.10 10.77 18.74
CA GLN A 116 -10.33 10.98 17.98
C GLN A 116 -11.49 11.38 18.91
N SER A 117 -11.67 10.68 20.03
CA SER A 117 -12.80 10.96 20.94
C SER A 117 -12.64 12.24 21.76
N VAL A 118 -11.43 12.58 22.19
CA VAL A 118 -11.16 13.72 23.07
C VAL A 118 -10.88 15.00 22.28
N TYR A 119 -10.13 14.91 21.18
CA TYR A 119 -9.71 16.08 20.40
C TYR A 119 -10.42 16.21 19.05
N ASN A 120 -11.24 15.23 18.66
CA ASN A 120 -11.91 15.21 17.35
C ASN A 120 -10.94 15.31 16.15
N VAL A 121 -9.75 14.71 16.31
CA VAL A 121 -8.72 14.65 15.26
C VAL A 121 -8.78 13.28 14.58
N THR A 122 -9.21 13.26 13.32
CA THR A 122 -9.42 12.03 12.52
C THR A 122 -8.55 11.98 11.26
N GLY A 123 -7.67 12.96 11.07
CA GLY A 123 -6.88 13.14 9.84
C GLY A 123 -7.58 13.94 8.75
N ARG A 124 -8.74 14.55 9.04
CA ARG A 124 -9.42 15.44 8.10
C ARG A 124 -8.46 16.54 7.60
N ASP A 125 -8.57 16.84 6.31
CA ASP A 125 -7.75 17.82 5.58
C ASP A 125 -6.25 17.47 5.47
N VAL A 126 -5.86 16.24 5.83
CA VAL A 126 -4.50 15.72 5.62
C VAL A 126 -4.47 14.80 4.40
N LYS A 127 -3.53 15.07 3.48
CA LYS A 127 -3.21 14.24 2.32
C LYS A 127 -1.91 13.48 2.55
N ILE A 128 -1.97 12.17 2.40
CA ILE A 128 -0.83 11.26 2.60
C ILE A 128 -0.53 10.58 1.26
N ALA A 129 0.66 10.80 0.73
CA ALA A 129 1.16 10.04 -0.41
C ALA A 129 1.68 8.68 0.08
N ILE A 130 1.14 7.60 -0.50
CA ILE A 130 1.59 6.23 -0.25
C ILE A 130 2.47 5.83 -1.43
N ILE A 131 3.79 5.87 -1.23
CA ILE A 131 4.78 5.45 -2.23
C ILE A 131 5.01 3.96 -2.04
N ASP A 132 4.34 3.14 -2.84
CA ASP A 132 4.28 1.69 -2.65
C ASP A 132 3.96 0.97 -3.99
N THR A 133 3.43 -0.25 -3.93
CA THR A 133 2.99 -1.04 -5.10
C THR A 133 1.74 -0.51 -5.80
N GLY A 134 1.20 0.63 -5.36
CA GLY A 134 -0.11 1.17 -5.72
C GLY A 134 -1.10 1.05 -4.55
N VAL A 135 -2.35 1.48 -4.75
CA VAL A 135 -3.43 1.25 -3.76
C VAL A 135 -4.70 0.86 -4.51
N ASP A 136 -5.32 -0.24 -4.09
CA ASP A 136 -6.64 -0.66 -4.54
C ASP A 136 -7.71 -0.09 -3.59
N PHE A 137 -8.54 0.80 -4.10
CA PHE A 137 -9.64 1.41 -3.35
C PHE A 137 -10.95 0.64 -3.42
N SER A 138 -10.98 -0.56 -3.99
CA SER A 138 -12.21 -1.34 -4.13
C SER A 138 -12.91 -1.66 -2.81
N ASN A 139 -12.14 -1.79 -1.71
CA ASN A 139 -12.71 -2.06 -0.41
C ASN A 139 -13.58 -0.87 0.08
N PRO A 140 -14.86 -1.08 0.44
CA PRO A 140 -15.74 0.00 0.91
C PRO A 140 -15.20 0.78 2.11
N ASP A 141 -14.38 0.15 2.95
CA ASP A 141 -13.72 0.82 4.09
C ASP A 141 -12.71 1.89 3.66
N MET A 142 -12.30 1.91 2.40
CA MET A 142 -11.23 2.77 1.86
C MET A 142 -11.70 3.70 0.72
N GLN A 143 -12.80 3.41 0.02
CA GLN A 143 -13.24 4.20 -1.15
C GLN A 143 -13.31 5.72 -0.88
N HIS A 144 -13.72 6.12 0.33
CA HIS A 144 -13.85 7.54 0.69
C HIS A 144 -12.51 8.27 0.78
N SER A 145 -11.39 7.56 0.91
CA SER A 145 -10.10 8.17 1.23
C SER A 145 -9.32 8.59 0.00
N LEU A 146 -9.71 8.25 -1.23
CA LEU A 146 -9.01 8.70 -2.42
C LEU A 146 -8.93 10.24 -2.46
N ALA A 147 -7.72 10.79 -2.58
CA ALA A 147 -7.48 12.21 -2.71
C ALA A 147 -7.94 12.71 -4.08
N ARG A 148 -8.51 13.92 -4.10
CA ARG A 148 -9.11 14.53 -5.30
C ARG A 148 -8.76 16.00 -5.37
N ASP A 149 -8.70 16.53 -6.59
CA ASP A 149 -8.52 17.96 -6.83
C ASP A 149 -9.85 18.73 -6.74
N GLU A 150 -9.80 20.04 -6.99
CA GLU A 150 -10.97 20.92 -6.96
C GLU A 150 -12.04 20.57 -8.02
N GLN A 151 -11.66 19.84 -9.07
CA GLN A 151 -12.57 19.34 -10.10
C GLN A 151 -13.05 17.91 -9.79
N ASN A 152 -12.78 17.41 -8.58
CA ASN A 152 -13.11 16.07 -8.10
C ASN A 152 -12.38 14.95 -8.86
N ILE A 153 -11.33 15.28 -9.62
CA ILE A 153 -10.51 14.29 -10.35
C ILE A 153 -9.56 13.63 -9.34
N PRO A 154 -9.44 12.29 -9.35
CA PRO A 154 -8.45 11.59 -8.55
C PRO A 154 -7.02 12.12 -8.71
N ILE A 155 -6.33 12.33 -7.60
CA ILE A 155 -4.90 12.67 -7.58
C ILE A 155 -4.11 11.38 -7.39
N MET A 156 -3.57 10.84 -8.47
CA MET A 156 -2.88 9.55 -8.49
C MET A 156 -1.71 9.57 -9.48
N LEU A 157 -0.60 8.92 -9.13
CA LEU A 157 0.60 8.87 -9.97
C LEU A 157 1.11 7.44 -10.13
N ASP A 158 1.39 7.05 -11.37
CA ASP A 158 2.12 5.84 -11.70
C ASP A 158 3.41 6.21 -12.46
N PRO A 159 4.50 6.52 -11.73
CA PRO A 159 5.80 6.77 -12.33
C PRO A 159 6.50 5.49 -12.78
N ASP A 160 5.95 4.29 -12.52
CA ASP A 160 6.46 3.01 -13.04
C ASP A 160 5.87 2.63 -14.40
N GLY A 161 4.90 3.40 -14.89
CA GLY A 161 4.34 3.23 -16.22
C GLY A 161 3.44 2.01 -16.35
N GLN A 162 2.98 1.38 -15.27
CA GLN A 162 2.23 0.12 -15.38
C GLN A 162 0.77 0.32 -15.80
N GLY A 163 0.14 1.40 -15.37
CA GLY A 163 -1.30 1.64 -15.44
C GLY A 163 -1.82 2.23 -16.75
N LEU A 164 -1.05 2.18 -17.85
CA LEU A 164 -1.46 2.73 -19.14
C LEU A 164 -2.33 1.75 -19.91
N ILE A 165 -3.50 2.20 -20.39
CA ILE A 165 -4.41 1.40 -21.22
C ILE A 165 -4.56 2.04 -22.59
N LEU A 166 -4.33 1.28 -23.66
CA LEU A 166 -4.48 1.74 -25.05
C LEU A 166 -5.89 1.43 -25.57
N THR A 167 -6.51 2.41 -26.22
CA THR A 167 -7.87 2.35 -26.78
C THR A 167 -7.88 2.88 -28.22
N ASN A 168 -6.90 2.46 -29.02
CA ASN A 168 -6.68 2.98 -30.37
C ASN A 168 -7.53 2.31 -31.46
N ALA A 169 -8.24 1.22 -31.15
CA ALA A 169 -9.16 0.61 -32.10
C ALA A 169 -10.46 1.42 -32.15
N THR A 170 -10.90 1.80 -33.35
CA THR A 170 -12.05 2.69 -33.53
C THR A 170 -13.15 2.06 -34.36
N PHE A 171 -14.40 2.34 -33.99
CA PHE A 171 -15.59 1.78 -34.64
C PHE A 171 -16.57 2.89 -34.97
N ALA A 172 -16.85 3.08 -36.27
CA ALA A 172 -17.81 4.08 -36.71
C ALA A 172 -19.23 3.53 -36.72
N ALA A 173 -20.19 4.29 -36.17
CA ALA A 173 -21.62 4.05 -36.30
C ALA A 173 -22.25 4.98 -37.34
N ASN A 174 -23.13 4.44 -38.17
CA ASN A 174 -23.95 5.21 -39.09
C ASN A 174 -25.28 5.55 -38.42
N ILE A 175 -25.31 6.70 -37.75
CA ILE A 175 -26.46 7.21 -37.01
C ILE A 175 -27.19 8.24 -37.88
N ASP A 176 -28.49 8.06 -38.07
CA ASP A 176 -29.30 9.06 -38.78
C ASP A 176 -29.72 10.24 -37.89
N GLN A 177 -30.34 11.25 -38.50
CA GLN A 177 -30.80 12.46 -37.79
C GLN A 177 -31.81 12.20 -36.66
N TYR A 178 -32.36 10.99 -36.56
CA TYR A 178 -33.30 10.59 -35.52
C TYR A 178 -32.65 9.74 -34.42
N GLY A 179 -31.31 9.59 -34.43
CA GLY A 179 -30.60 8.73 -33.48
C GLY A 179 -30.78 7.25 -33.77
N THR A 180 -31.03 6.87 -35.04
CA THR A 180 -31.19 5.45 -35.41
C THR A 180 -29.90 4.91 -36.03
N ILE A 181 -29.34 3.85 -35.45
CA ILE A 181 -28.21 3.14 -36.07
C ILE A 181 -28.69 2.36 -37.29
N LYS A 182 -27.96 2.49 -38.40
CA LYS A 182 -28.16 1.77 -39.66
C LYS A 182 -26.90 1.04 -40.07
N ASN A 183 -27.04 -0.13 -40.67
CA ASN A 183 -25.90 -0.86 -41.20
C ASN A 183 -25.29 -0.10 -42.39
N PHE A 184 -23.96 -0.11 -42.49
CA PHE A 184 -23.25 0.45 -43.63
C PHE A 184 -23.53 -0.34 -44.90
N THR A 185 -23.75 0.35 -46.02
CA THR A 185 -23.75 -0.26 -47.36
C THR A 185 -22.36 -0.27 -47.99
N LYS A 186 -21.50 0.67 -47.60
CA LYS A 186 -20.04 0.71 -47.83
C LYS A 186 -19.38 1.36 -46.61
N SER A 187 -18.50 0.65 -45.91
CA SER A 187 -17.87 1.09 -44.67
C SER A 187 -16.69 2.05 -44.87
N GLU A 188 -16.16 2.16 -46.09
CA GLU A 188 -14.95 2.94 -46.46
C GLU A 188 -15.05 4.45 -46.20
N LYS A 189 -16.18 4.96 -45.70
CA LYS A 189 -16.38 6.40 -45.44
C LYS A 189 -15.72 6.91 -44.15
N TYR A 190 -15.37 6.01 -43.23
CA TYR A 190 -14.72 6.37 -41.97
C TYR A 190 -13.36 5.68 -41.91
N ASN A 191 -12.31 6.45 -41.63
CA ASN A 191 -10.95 5.93 -41.44
C ASN A 191 -10.83 5.31 -40.03
N THR A 192 -11.61 4.25 -39.79
CA THR A 192 -11.71 3.54 -38.50
C THR A 192 -11.32 2.07 -38.66
N THR A 193 -11.00 1.40 -37.55
CA THR A 193 -10.63 -0.02 -37.52
C THR A 193 -11.74 -0.91 -38.07
N SER A 194 -12.98 -0.63 -37.67
CA SER A 194 -14.16 -1.35 -38.15
C SER A 194 -15.41 -0.47 -38.05
N ASN A 195 -16.60 -1.08 -38.07
CA ASN A 195 -17.89 -0.42 -37.96
C ASN A 195 -18.76 -1.00 -36.86
N VAL A 196 -19.79 -0.24 -36.51
CA VAL A 196 -20.92 -0.69 -35.70
C VAL A 196 -22.02 -1.19 -36.63
N TYR A 197 -22.67 -2.29 -36.25
CA TYR A 197 -23.78 -2.85 -37.00
C TYR A 197 -24.92 -3.32 -36.09
N THR A 198 -26.09 -3.51 -36.70
CA THR A 198 -27.29 -4.05 -36.07
C THR A 198 -27.58 -5.43 -36.63
N LYS A 199 -27.93 -6.38 -35.76
CA LYS A 199 -28.37 -7.71 -36.19
C LYS A 199 -29.80 -7.66 -36.72
N ALA A 200 -30.11 -8.57 -37.66
CA ALA A 200 -31.46 -8.71 -38.20
C ALA A 200 -32.48 -8.94 -37.06
N ARG A 201 -33.72 -8.46 -37.26
CA ARG A 201 -34.83 -8.50 -36.29
C ARG A 201 -34.62 -7.68 -35.00
N GLY A 202 -33.62 -6.80 -34.96
CA GLY A 202 -33.40 -5.90 -33.83
C GLY A 202 -32.72 -6.55 -32.63
N ASN A 203 -32.00 -7.65 -32.85
CA ASN A 203 -31.32 -8.42 -31.82
C ASN A 203 -29.98 -7.78 -31.38
N GLY A 204 -29.98 -6.48 -31.09
CA GLY A 204 -28.82 -5.76 -30.58
C GLY A 204 -28.01 -4.97 -31.61
N VAL A 205 -27.11 -4.15 -31.06
CA VAL A 205 -26.12 -3.31 -31.74
C VAL A 205 -24.75 -3.76 -31.30
N PHE A 206 -23.82 -3.96 -32.24
CA PHE A 206 -22.51 -4.57 -31.97
C PHE A 206 -21.38 -3.80 -32.63
N LEU A 207 -20.23 -3.81 -31.98
CA LEU A 207 -18.93 -3.59 -32.61
C LEU A 207 -18.62 -4.81 -33.48
N ASN A 208 -18.34 -4.59 -34.77
CA ASN A 208 -18.00 -5.65 -35.71
C ASN A 208 -16.52 -6.05 -35.54
N ILE A 209 -16.27 -7.09 -34.77
CA ILE A 209 -14.94 -7.57 -34.37
C ILE A 209 -14.54 -8.79 -35.19
N GLU A 210 -15.45 -9.74 -35.41
CA GLU A 210 -15.13 -11.06 -35.96
C GLU A 210 -14.58 -10.99 -37.41
N GLN A 211 -14.99 -9.98 -38.19
CA GLN A 211 -14.45 -9.64 -39.52
C GLN A 211 -14.07 -10.86 -40.40
N ASN A 212 -15.06 -11.62 -40.90
CA ASN A 212 -14.84 -12.84 -41.71
C ASN A 212 -14.02 -13.94 -41.02
N SER A 213 -14.09 -14.04 -39.69
CA SER A 213 -13.34 -14.97 -38.83
C SER A 213 -11.86 -14.66 -38.63
N ASP A 214 -11.36 -13.54 -39.17
CA ASP A 214 -9.97 -13.12 -38.95
C ASP A 214 -9.79 -12.38 -37.60
N GLY A 215 -10.89 -11.88 -37.01
CA GLY A 215 -10.87 -11.07 -35.80
C GLY A 215 -10.35 -9.65 -36.04
N THR A 216 -10.40 -8.83 -35.00
CA THR A 216 -9.86 -7.47 -35.03
C THR A 216 -8.60 -7.39 -34.19
N SER A 217 -7.50 -6.98 -34.81
CA SER A 217 -6.24 -6.75 -34.12
C SER A 217 -6.23 -5.38 -33.44
N LEU A 218 -5.70 -5.32 -32.22
CA LEU A 218 -5.48 -4.09 -31.47
C LEU A 218 -4.15 -4.11 -30.73
N LEU A 219 -3.67 -2.94 -30.35
CA LEU A 219 -2.50 -2.81 -29.49
C LEU A 219 -2.95 -2.91 -28.03
N VAL A 220 -2.27 -3.77 -27.27
CA VAL A 220 -2.52 -3.98 -25.85
C VAL A 220 -1.27 -3.57 -25.09
N TYR A 221 -1.42 -2.68 -24.11
CA TYR A 221 -0.31 -2.32 -23.24
C TYR A 221 0.01 -3.48 -22.28
N ASN A 222 1.29 -3.81 -22.16
CA ASN A 222 1.75 -4.86 -21.26
C ASN A 222 2.14 -4.24 -19.92
N SER A 223 1.17 -4.14 -19.01
CA SER A 223 1.39 -3.61 -17.66
C SER A 223 2.42 -4.41 -16.85
N MET A 224 2.76 -5.63 -17.29
CA MET A 224 3.75 -6.50 -16.64
C MET A 224 5.15 -6.41 -17.28
N PHE A 225 5.35 -5.56 -18.29
CA PHE A 225 6.69 -5.25 -18.81
C PHE A 225 7.49 -4.45 -17.77
N PRO A 226 8.82 -4.63 -17.65
CA PRO A 226 9.68 -5.54 -18.41
C PRO A 226 9.82 -6.93 -17.76
N MET A 227 9.22 -7.15 -16.58
CA MET A 227 9.37 -8.42 -15.87
C MET A 227 8.77 -9.61 -16.65
N PHE A 228 7.69 -9.37 -17.40
CA PHE A 228 7.02 -10.37 -18.21
C PHE A 228 6.69 -9.82 -19.60
N GLY A 229 6.95 -10.64 -20.63
CA GLY A 229 6.82 -10.24 -22.03
C GLY A 229 8.11 -9.63 -22.60
N GLN A 230 8.17 -9.49 -23.92
CA GLN A 230 9.36 -9.00 -24.64
C GLN A 230 9.20 -7.54 -25.11
N SER A 231 8.02 -6.94 -24.90
CA SER A 231 7.66 -5.61 -25.39
C SER A 231 6.65 -4.96 -24.44
N PRO A 232 6.68 -3.61 -24.29
CA PRO A 232 5.65 -2.86 -23.56
C PRO A 232 4.31 -2.85 -24.31
N VAL A 233 4.29 -3.17 -25.61
CA VAL A 233 3.08 -3.26 -26.43
C VAL A 233 2.98 -4.63 -27.08
N LEU A 234 1.82 -5.26 -26.96
CA LEU A 234 1.47 -6.56 -27.53
C LEU A 234 0.46 -6.37 -28.66
N ASN A 235 0.51 -7.24 -29.66
CA ASN A 235 -0.55 -7.36 -30.66
C ASN A 235 -1.58 -8.36 -30.14
N GLY A 236 -2.74 -7.86 -29.71
CA GLY A 236 -3.90 -8.68 -29.32
C GLY A 236 -4.87 -8.84 -30.49
N THR A 237 -5.67 -9.90 -30.47
CA THR A 237 -6.76 -10.10 -31.44
C THR A 237 -8.02 -10.47 -30.67
N LEU A 238 -9.09 -9.69 -30.86
CA LEU A 238 -10.43 -10.03 -30.40
C LEU A 238 -11.17 -10.76 -31.52
N ASN A 239 -11.89 -11.83 -31.17
CA ASN A 239 -12.53 -12.72 -32.14
C ASN A 239 -14.07 -12.74 -32.03
N HIS A 240 -14.64 -11.96 -31.11
CA HIS A 240 -16.07 -11.94 -30.83
C HIS A 240 -16.61 -10.53 -30.91
N ASP A 241 -17.73 -10.37 -31.62
CA ASP A 241 -18.46 -9.11 -31.68
C ASP A 241 -18.94 -8.71 -30.28
N MET A 242 -18.77 -7.43 -29.95
CA MET A 242 -19.11 -6.92 -28.62
C MET A 242 -20.38 -6.09 -28.69
N LYS A 243 -21.35 -6.38 -27.82
CA LYS A 243 -22.64 -5.71 -27.80
C LYS A 243 -22.52 -4.35 -27.10
N ILE A 244 -23.13 -3.34 -27.72
CA ILE A 244 -23.19 -1.95 -27.22
C ILE A 244 -24.62 -1.41 -27.19
N GLY A 245 -25.61 -2.21 -27.58
CA GLY A 245 -27.01 -1.80 -27.51
C GLY A 245 -27.99 -2.95 -27.60
N LYS A 246 -29.17 -2.74 -27.01
CA LYS A 246 -30.30 -3.68 -27.06
C LYS A 246 -31.01 -3.62 -28.40
N ASN A 247 -31.12 -2.44 -29.00
CA ASN A 247 -31.68 -2.25 -30.33
C ASN A 247 -31.19 -0.93 -30.97
N LYS A 248 -31.58 -0.67 -32.22
CA LYS A 248 -31.13 0.49 -33.02
C LYS A 248 -31.47 1.88 -32.45
N HIS A 249 -32.24 1.97 -31.36
CA HIS A 249 -32.60 3.20 -30.64
C HIS A 249 -32.21 3.16 -29.15
N ASP A 250 -31.66 2.05 -28.68
CA ASP A 250 -31.27 1.83 -27.28
C ASP A 250 -29.88 1.20 -27.27
N TYR A 251 -28.88 2.06 -27.20
CA TYR A 251 -27.46 1.75 -27.28
C TYR A 251 -26.64 2.77 -26.49
N ILE A 252 -25.43 2.40 -26.11
CA ILE A 252 -24.46 3.28 -25.43
C ILE A 252 -24.15 4.44 -26.38
N ASP A 253 -24.47 5.67 -25.96
CA ASP A 253 -24.36 6.82 -26.85
C ASP A 253 -22.91 7.32 -27.00
N SER A 254 -22.54 7.66 -28.23
CA SER A 254 -21.31 8.38 -28.58
C SER A 254 -21.72 9.58 -29.43
N LYS A 255 -21.37 10.80 -29.00
CA LYS A 255 -21.82 12.02 -29.67
C LYS A 255 -21.19 12.21 -31.04
N SER A 256 -19.97 11.72 -31.25
CA SER A 256 -19.34 11.69 -32.58
C SER A 256 -19.80 10.52 -33.45
N GLY A 257 -20.43 9.50 -32.85
CA GLY A 257 -20.69 8.23 -33.49
C GLY A 257 -19.44 7.37 -33.69
N ILE A 258 -18.33 7.70 -33.01
CA ILE A 258 -17.09 6.92 -33.02
C ILE A 258 -16.85 6.35 -31.63
N TYR A 259 -16.68 5.03 -31.58
CA TYR A 259 -16.37 4.30 -30.35
C TYR A 259 -14.91 3.92 -30.34
N HIS A 260 -14.25 4.08 -29.20
CA HIS A 260 -12.90 3.59 -28.97
C HIS A 260 -12.96 2.29 -28.17
N LEU A 261 -12.15 1.32 -28.55
CA LEU A 261 -12.05 0.02 -27.91
C LEU A 261 -10.59 -0.26 -27.57
N GLY A 262 -10.39 -0.81 -26.38
CA GLY A 262 -9.09 -1.29 -25.92
C GLY A 262 -9.24 -2.53 -25.05
N VAL A 263 -8.11 -3.02 -24.57
CA VAL A 263 -8.05 -4.10 -23.58
C VAL A 263 -7.08 -3.70 -22.48
N MET A 264 -7.57 -3.69 -21.25
CA MET A 264 -6.73 -3.64 -20.07
C MET A 264 -6.14 -5.02 -19.83
N PHE A 265 -4.81 -5.08 -19.71
CA PHE A 265 -4.08 -6.31 -19.46
C PHE A 265 -3.14 -6.13 -18.28
N GLN A 266 -3.47 -6.77 -17.17
CA GLN A 266 -2.78 -6.61 -15.90
C GLN A 266 -2.83 -7.91 -15.07
N GLY A 267 -2.37 -7.86 -13.82
CA GLY A 267 -2.37 -9.00 -12.90
C GLY A 267 -1.00 -9.65 -12.81
N THR A 268 -0.98 -10.97 -12.64
CA THR A 268 0.25 -11.76 -12.56
C THR A 268 0.27 -12.81 -13.67
N PRO A 269 1.44 -13.36 -14.05
CA PRO A 269 1.51 -14.39 -15.09
C PRO A 269 0.60 -15.60 -14.83
N GLY A 270 0.39 -15.97 -13.56
CA GLY A 270 -0.48 -17.08 -13.16
C GLY A 270 -1.94 -16.69 -12.97
N LYS A 271 -2.26 -15.40 -12.96
CA LYS A 271 -3.62 -14.88 -12.78
C LYS A 271 -3.76 -13.51 -13.44
N GLN A 272 -4.05 -13.55 -14.74
CA GLN A 272 -4.14 -12.37 -15.59
C GLN A 272 -5.56 -11.80 -15.52
N GLN A 273 -5.67 -10.48 -15.49
CA GLN A 273 -6.92 -9.76 -15.67
C GLN A 273 -6.89 -9.17 -17.08
N VAL A 274 -7.80 -9.66 -17.92
CA VAL A 274 -8.04 -9.16 -19.27
C VAL A 274 -9.42 -8.51 -19.26
N VAL A 275 -9.48 -7.21 -19.53
CA VAL A 275 -10.75 -6.44 -19.48
C VAL A 275 -10.91 -5.68 -20.80
N PRO A 276 -11.83 -6.08 -21.69
CA PRO A 276 -12.24 -5.21 -22.78
C PRO A 276 -12.82 -3.90 -22.24
N VAL A 277 -12.50 -2.78 -22.88
CA VAL A 277 -12.92 -1.45 -22.41
C VAL A 277 -13.43 -0.61 -23.58
N LEU A 278 -14.65 -0.09 -23.45
CA LEU A 278 -15.25 0.84 -24.39
C LEU A 278 -15.05 2.27 -23.88
N VAL A 279 -14.60 3.17 -24.75
CA VAL A 279 -14.43 4.59 -24.45
C VAL A 279 -15.32 5.42 -25.38
N THR A 280 -16.14 6.29 -24.78
CA THR A 280 -17.11 7.12 -25.51
C THR A 280 -17.05 8.59 -25.09
N ASP A 281 -17.46 9.44 -26.01
CA ASP A 281 -17.61 10.89 -25.87
C ASP A 281 -19.06 11.22 -25.51
N SER A 282 -19.45 10.91 -24.28
CA SER A 282 -20.86 10.91 -23.85
C SER A 282 -21.51 12.31 -23.82
N LYS A 283 -20.70 13.36 -23.69
CA LYS A 283 -21.16 14.75 -23.54
C LYS A 283 -20.89 15.62 -24.77
N ILE A 284 -19.64 15.64 -25.25
CA ILE A 284 -19.20 16.55 -26.31
C ILE A 284 -18.55 15.73 -27.42
N SER A 285 -19.06 15.84 -28.64
CA SER A 285 -18.54 15.14 -29.82
C SER A 285 -17.02 15.34 -29.96
N GLY A 286 -16.26 14.24 -29.98
CA GLY A 286 -14.81 14.22 -30.12
C GLY A 286 -14.02 14.53 -28.85
N ILE A 287 -14.68 14.67 -27.70
CA ILE A 287 -14.04 14.76 -26.38
C ILE A 287 -14.49 13.57 -25.54
N TYR A 288 -13.64 12.56 -25.48
CA TYR A 288 -13.92 11.31 -24.76
C TYR A 288 -13.81 11.52 -23.26
N ASP A 289 -14.78 10.97 -22.52
CA ASP A 289 -14.92 11.20 -21.07
C ASP A 289 -15.44 9.99 -20.29
N THR A 290 -15.96 8.97 -20.97
CA THR A 290 -16.63 7.83 -20.34
C THR A 290 -15.94 6.52 -20.70
N ILE A 291 -15.67 5.69 -19.69
CA ILE A 291 -15.11 4.35 -19.84
C ILE A 291 -16.11 3.32 -19.34
N THR A 292 -16.42 2.32 -20.15
CA THR A 292 -17.29 1.18 -19.79
C THR A 292 -16.45 -0.10 -19.91
N PRO A 293 -15.96 -0.66 -18.80
CA PRO A 293 -15.24 -1.93 -18.81
C PRO A 293 -16.23 -3.10 -18.86
N ASP A 294 -15.91 -4.13 -19.64
CA ASP A 294 -16.66 -5.40 -19.67
C ASP A 294 -16.22 -6.27 -18.49
N MET A 295 -16.82 -6.00 -17.32
CA MET A 295 -16.42 -6.61 -16.05
C MET A 295 -16.93 -8.04 -15.97
N ALA A 296 -18.12 -8.33 -16.51
CA ALA A 296 -18.71 -9.65 -16.51
C ALA A 296 -17.85 -10.64 -17.32
N THR A 297 -17.48 -10.31 -18.56
CA THR A 297 -16.57 -11.14 -19.37
C THR A 297 -15.23 -11.32 -18.67
N SER A 298 -14.67 -10.24 -18.12
CA SER A 298 -13.37 -10.31 -17.45
C SER A 298 -13.39 -11.20 -16.21
N TRP A 299 -14.43 -11.11 -15.38
CA TRP A 299 -14.59 -11.95 -14.19
C TRP A 299 -14.68 -13.43 -14.56
N GLN A 300 -15.44 -13.76 -15.61
CA GLN A 300 -15.54 -15.12 -16.09
C GLN A 300 -14.19 -15.68 -16.56
N ASP A 301 -13.38 -14.88 -17.25
CA ASP A 301 -12.03 -15.28 -17.68
C ASP A 301 -11.08 -15.45 -16.49
N PHE A 302 -11.06 -14.47 -15.59
CA PHE A 302 -10.19 -14.44 -14.41
C PHE A 302 -10.43 -15.60 -13.43
N THR A 303 -11.69 -16.02 -13.30
CA THR A 303 -12.10 -17.13 -12.44
C THR A 303 -12.23 -18.46 -13.17
N ASN A 304 -11.94 -18.49 -14.46
CA ASN A 304 -11.96 -19.72 -15.22
C ASN A 304 -10.88 -20.67 -14.70
N ASP A 305 -11.30 -21.84 -14.24
CA ASP A 305 -10.40 -22.95 -13.95
C ASP A 305 -10.71 -24.09 -14.91
N SER A 306 -9.72 -24.94 -15.17
CA SER A 306 -9.87 -26.08 -16.08
C SER A 306 -10.98 -27.08 -15.70
N GLN A 307 -11.58 -26.96 -14.51
CA GLN A 307 -12.65 -27.83 -14.02
C GLN A 307 -14.05 -27.29 -14.33
N ASN A 308 -14.20 -25.98 -14.53
CA ASN A 308 -15.48 -25.29 -14.72
C ASN A 308 -16.03 -25.32 -16.17
N GLY A 309 -15.39 -26.06 -17.07
CA GLY A 309 -15.80 -26.13 -18.48
C GLY A 309 -15.34 -24.93 -19.31
N LYS A 310 -15.94 -24.72 -20.49
CA LYS A 310 -15.64 -23.54 -21.30
C LYS A 310 -16.42 -22.34 -20.74
N PRO A 311 -15.77 -21.20 -20.47
CA PRO A 311 -16.47 -19.99 -20.02
C PRO A 311 -17.47 -19.50 -21.07
N ASP A 312 -18.56 -18.91 -20.61
CA ASP A 312 -19.68 -18.41 -21.42
C ASP A 312 -19.67 -16.88 -21.45
N TYR A 313 -18.66 -16.32 -22.12
CA TYR A 313 -18.45 -14.89 -22.24
C TYR A 313 -19.65 -14.21 -22.91
N ASP A 314 -20.18 -13.15 -22.31
CA ASP A 314 -21.31 -12.38 -22.84
C ASP A 314 -20.87 -11.31 -23.86
N PHE A 315 -19.68 -10.74 -23.69
CA PHE A 315 -19.11 -9.66 -24.50
C PHE A 315 -20.12 -8.51 -24.66
N ASP A 316 -20.71 -8.03 -23.56
CA ASP A 316 -21.86 -7.12 -23.58
C ASP A 316 -21.69 -5.91 -22.66
N PHE A 317 -21.17 -4.79 -23.20
CA PHE A 317 -21.04 -3.55 -22.43
C PHE A 317 -22.37 -2.95 -21.93
N THR A 318 -23.54 -3.48 -22.32
CA THR A 318 -24.84 -2.89 -21.96
C THR A 318 -25.36 -3.25 -20.58
N ASP A 319 -24.72 -4.20 -19.90
CA ASP A 319 -24.99 -4.55 -18.50
C ASP A 319 -23.89 -4.08 -17.53
N ASP A 320 -22.77 -3.58 -18.05
CA ASP A 320 -21.72 -2.95 -17.24
C ASP A 320 -22.00 -1.48 -16.90
N THR A 321 -21.37 -1.04 -15.80
CA THR A 321 -21.52 0.34 -15.31
C THR A 321 -20.50 1.28 -15.98
N PRO A 322 -20.95 2.30 -16.75
CA PRO A 322 -20.05 3.31 -17.31
C PRO A 322 -19.53 4.23 -16.19
N ARG A 323 -18.26 4.63 -16.30
CA ARG A 323 -17.58 5.51 -15.34
C ARG A 323 -17.06 6.77 -16.02
N VAL A 324 -17.25 7.92 -15.37
CA VAL A 324 -16.78 9.22 -15.85
C VAL A 324 -15.77 9.77 -14.86
N VAL A 325 -14.57 10.10 -15.33
CA VAL A 325 -13.54 10.66 -14.44
C VAL A 325 -14.00 12.01 -13.89
N GLY A 326 -13.98 12.16 -12.57
CA GLY A 326 -14.44 13.34 -11.84
C GLY A 326 -15.85 13.22 -11.25
N ASP A 327 -16.57 12.11 -11.47
CA ASP A 327 -17.93 11.91 -10.92
C ASP A 327 -17.94 11.36 -9.48
N GLY A 328 -16.78 10.94 -8.96
CA GLY A 328 -16.66 10.38 -7.61
C GLY A 328 -16.76 8.85 -7.53
N ASN A 329 -17.03 8.16 -8.64
CA ASN A 329 -17.30 6.73 -8.72
C ASN A 329 -16.33 5.99 -9.67
N GLU A 330 -15.06 6.40 -9.71
CA GLU A 330 -14.03 5.89 -10.64
C GLU A 330 -13.51 4.48 -10.33
N PHE A 331 -14.12 3.78 -9.37
CA PHE A 331 -13.74 2.43 -8.97
C PHE A 331 -14.30 1.39 -9.94
N LEU A 332 -13.42 0.60 -10.55
CA LEU A 332 -13.79 -0.46 -11.48
C LEU A 332 -14.00 -1.77 -10.72
N VAL A 333 -15.19 -1.90 -10.14
CA VAL A 333 -15.58 -3.00 -9.26
C VAL A 333 -16.83 -3.71 -9.78
N TYR A 334 -16.96 -4.99 -9.45
CA TYR A 334 -18.04 -5.85 -9.90
C TYR A 334 -18.50 -6.79 -8.77
N ASP A 335 -19.82 -6.86 -8.61
CA ASP A 335 -20.57 -7.79 -7.76
C ASP A 335 -21.15 -8.84 -8.71
N PHE A 336 -20.64 -10.07 -8.68
CA PHE A 336 -20.98 -11.06 -9.72
C PHE A 336 -22.31 -11.76 -9.45
N ASN A 337 -22.80 -11.76 -8.22
CA ASN A 337 -23.96 -12.52 -7.79
C ASN A 337 -25.12 -11.63 -7.32
N ASP A 338 -24.97 -10.30 -7.44
CA ASP A 338 -25.91 -9.27 -7.02
C ASP A 338 -26.32 -9.39 -5.54
N ASP A 339 -25.39 -9.84 -4.67
CA ASP A 339 -25.64 -9.96 -3.23
C ASP A 339 -25.37 -8.67 -2.45
N GLY A 340 -24.85 -7.64 -3.13
CA GLY A 340 -24.50 -6.33 -2.58
C GLY A 340 -23.06 -6.21 -2.11
N GLU A 341 -22.28 -7.30 -2.15
CA GLU A 341 -20.86 -7.32 -1.85
C GLU A 341 -20.02 -7.32 -3.13
N LEU A 342 -18.89 -6.62 -3.11
CA LEU A 342 -18.00 -6.57 -4.26
C LEU A 342 -17.11 -7.83 -4.29
N ASP A 343 -16.89 -8.37 -5.49
CA ASP A 343 -16.16 -9.63 -5.70
C ASP A 343 -14.91 -9.48 -6.56
N TYR A 344 -14.87 -8.43 -7.38
CA TYR A 344 -13.84 -8.26 -8.39
C TYR A 344 -13.50 -6.78 -8.56
N SER A 345 -12.21 -6.47 -8.59
CA SER A 345 -11.65 -5.14 -8.82
C SER A 345 -10.59 -5.21 -9.90
N VAL A 346 -10.64 -4.24 -10.83
CA VAL A 346 -9.61 -4.05 -11.86
C VAL A 346 -8.93 -2.69 -11.74
N GLY A 347 -9.10 -2.00 -10.60
CA GLY A 347 -8.42 -0.75 -10.28
C GLY A 347 -9.32 0.48 -10.24
N THR A 348 -8.69 1.65 -10.25
CA THR A 348 -9.37 2.95 -10.17
C THR A 348 -8.94 3.84 -11.34
N LEU A 349 -9.92 4.39 -12.07
CA LEU A 349 -9.65 5.33 -13.17
C LEU A 349 -9.11 6.66 -12.64
N GLY A 350 -8.26 7.31 -13.41
CA GLY A 350 -7.80 8.67 -13.10
C GLY A 350 -6.30 8.79 -12.84
N ALA A 351 -5.53 7.71 -13.04
CA ALA A 351 -4.10 7.73 -12.77
C ALA A 351 -3.35 8.50 -13.86
N ARG A 352 -2.40 9.36 -13.46
CA ARG A 352 -1.43 9.92 -14.39
C ARG A 352 -0.26 8.97 -14.49
N VAL A 353 0.06 8.53 -15.70
CA VAL A 353 1.06 7.49 -15.94
C VAL A 353 2.25 8.12 -16.65
N LEU A 354 3.45 7.86 -16.15
CA LEU A 354 4.68 8.30 -16.81
C LEU A 354 4.95 7.42 -18.02
N ASP A 355 5.10 8.01 -19.20
CA ASP A 355 5.38 7.27 -20.45
C ASP A 355 6.86 6.87 -20.54
N ILE A 356 7.28 5.97 -19.64
CA ILE A 356 8.68 5.53 -19.52
C ILE A 356 9.19 4.97 -20.84
N TYR A 357 8.39 4.12 -21.49
CA TYR A 357 8.76 3.39 -22.70
C TYR A 357 8.44 4.13 -24.00
N GLY A 358 7.91 5.35 -23.95
CA GLY A 358 7.59 6.14 -25.13
C GLY A 358 6.53 5.50 -26.03
N VAL A 359 5.52 4.86 -25.43
CA VAL A 359 4.44 4.21 -26.19
C VAL A 359 3.50 5.26 -26.80
N ILE A 360 3.31 6.39 -26.12
CA ILE A 360 2.42 7.47 -26.57
C ILE A 360 3.21 8.64 -27.15
N LYS A 361 4.31 9.02 -26.50
CA LYS A 361 5.19 10.14 -26.85
C LYS A 361 6.60 9.64 -27.10
N ASN A 362 7.61 10.41 -26.71
CA ASN A 362 9.00 10.04 -26.87
C ASN A 362 9.43 9.17 -25.70
N GLU A 363 10.28 8.19 -25.98
CA GLU A 363 10.89 7.34 -24.97
C GLU A 363 11.66 8.19 -23.95
N SER A 364 11.46 7.85 -22.68
CA SER A 364 12.12 8.54 -21.58
C SER A 364 13.60 8.16 -21.54
N LYS A 365 14.47 9.14 -21.30
CA LYS A 365 15.87 8.85 -21.01
C LYS A 365 15.97 8.26 -19.60
N LEU A 366 16.40 7.01 -19.53
CA LEU A 366 16.61 6.29 -18.27
C LEU A 366 18.04 6.48 -17.77
N ASP A 367 18.17 6.71 -16.48
CA ASP A 367 19.44 6.72 -15.75
C ASP A 367 19.40 5.69 -14.63
N GLU A 368 20.53 5.00 -14.44
CA GLU A 368 20.65 3.89 -13.50
C GLU A 368 20.39 4.30 -12.03
N ASN A 369 20.59 5.57 -11.68
CA ASN A 369 20.37 6.09 -10.33
C ASN A 369 19.11 6.94 -10.21
N PHE A 370 18.73 7.65 -11.29
CA PHE A 370 17.66 8.64 -11.24
C PHE A 370 16.33 8.18 -11.84
N GLY A 371 16.25 6.99 -12.44
CA GLY A 371 15.04 6.54 -13.12
C GLY A 371 14.81 7.32 -14.42
N ALA A 372 13.56 7.67 -14.73
CA ALA A 372 13.22 8.46 -15.91
C ALA A 372 13.53 9.95 -15.69
N ILE A 373 14.51 10.49 -16.42
CA ILE A 373 14.94 11.88 -16.24
C ILE A 373 14.00 12.88 -16.94
N ASN A 374 13.40 12.51 -18.06
CA ASN A 374 12.63 13.43 -18.90
C ASN A 374 11.36 12.82 -19.51
N GLY A 375 10.73 11.91 -18.77
CA GLY A 375 9.52 11.23 -19.23
C GLY A 375 8.31 12.14 -19.33
N THR A 376 7.43 11.86 -20.29
CA THR A 376 6.17 12.60 -20.42
C THR A 376 5.14 12.04 -19.44
N LEU A 377 4.72 12.86 -18.47
CA LEU A 377 3.59 12.52 -17.61
C LEU A 377 2.28 12.66 -18.39
N LEU A 378 1.64 11.52 -18.69
CA LEU A 378 0.39 11.50 -19.43
C LEU A 378 -0.78 12.02 -18.58
N PRO A 379 -1.77 12.68 -19.21
CA PRO A 379 -3.02 12.99 -18.53
C PRO A 379 -3.74 11.68 -18.14
N TYR A 380 -4.65 11.78 -17.19
CA TYR A 380 -5.44 10.63 -16.71
C TYR A 380 -6.32 9.97 -17.78
N LEU A 381 -6.74 10.73 -18.79
CA LEU A 381 -7.51 10.29 -19.95
C LEU A 381 -7.14 11.20 -21.11
N ASP A 382 -6.83 10.62 -22.26
CA ASP A 382 -6.67 11.38 -23.48
C ASP A 382 -8.02 11.86 -24.02
N LYS A 383 -8.11 13.15 -24.34
CA LYS A 383 -9.36 13.75 -24.81
C LYS A 383 -9.81 13.20 -26.16
N LYS A 384 -8.92 12.58 -26.96
CA LYS A 384 -9.27 11.91 -28.21
C LYS A 384 -9.57 10.42 -28.02
N GLY A 385 -9.55 9.92 -26.78
CA GLY A 385 -9.89 8.53 -26.46
C GLY A 385 -8.81 7.52 -26.84
N GLU A 386 -7.57 7.93 -27.11
CA GLU A 386 -6.50 7.00 -27.55
C GLU A 386 -5.92 6.16 -26.41
N PHE A 387 -5.97 6.66 -25.16
CA PHE A 387 -5.52 5.96 -23.97
C PHE A 387 -6.13 6.56 -22.69
N PHE A 388 -6.00 5.83 -21.59
CA PHE A 388 -6.31 6.32 -20.23
C PHE A 388 -5.43 5.62 -19.18
N GLY A 389 -5.41 6.17 -17.96
CA GLY A 389 -4.62 5.66 -16.85
C GLY A 389 -5.45 5.08 -15.71
N VAL A 390 -4.98 3.97 -15.15
CA VAL A 390 -5.60 3.22 -14.04
C VAL A 390 -4.61 2.96 -12.93
N MET A 391 -5.01 3.18 -11.69
CA MET A 391 -4.23 2.80 -10.50
C MET A 391 -4.64 1.39 -10.05
N THR A 392 -3.64 0.52 -9.85
CA THR A 392 -3.83 -0.86 -9.39
C THR A 392 -2.80 -1.27 -8.36
N ASP A 393 -3.17 -2.21 -7.50
CA ASP A 393 -2.26 -2.84 -6.55
C ASP A 393 -2.44 -4.35 -6.51
N ILE A 394 -1.82 -5.03 -7.48
CA ILE A 394 -1.90 -6.48 -7.63
C ILE A 394 -1.17 -7.20 -6.48
N GLN A 395 -0.18 -6.56 -5.86
CA GLN A 395 0.55 -7.15 -4.72
C GLN A 395 -0.22 -7.00 -3.40
N GLY A 396 -0.98 -5.91 -3.26
CA GLY A 396 -1.77 -5.60 -2.06
C GLY A 396 -0.97 -4.94 -0.93
N HIS A 397 0.33 -4.70 -1.10
CA HIS A 397 1.19 -4.14 -0.05
C HIS A 397 0.82 -2.68 0.24
N GLY A 398 0.73 -1.83 -0.79
CA GLY A 398 0.31 -0.44 -0.63
C GLY A 398 -1.16 -0.30 -0.18
N THR A 399 -2.04 -1.20 -0.61
CA THR A 399 -3.43 -1.29 -0.12
C THR A 399 -3.48 -1.57 1.37
N ALA A 400 -2.70 -2.53 1.83
CA ALA A 400 -2.62 -2.90 3.24
C ALA A 400 -2.02 -1.77 4.11
N SER A 401 -0.99 -1.08 3.60
CA SER A 401 -0.38 0.11 4.20
C SER A 401 -1.41 1.24 4.33
N ALA A 402 -2.10 1.58 3.24
CA ALA A 402 -3.14 2.61 3.22
C ALA A 402 -4.31 2.26 4.15
N GLY A 403 -4.82 1.02 4.11
CA GLY A 403 -5.94 0.56 4.94
C GLY A 403 -5.66 0.68 6.45
N THR A 404 -4.40 0.49 6.87
CA THR A 404 -3.99 0.69 8.27
C THR A 404 -4.17 2.15 8.73
N ILE A 405 -4.09 3.09 7.79
CA ILE A 405 -4.23 4.52 8.06
C ILE A 405 -5.70 4.94 7.96
N VAL A 406 -6.36 4.69 6.83
CA VAL A 406 -7.61 5.40 6.46
C VAL A 406 -8.88 4.56 6.55
N SER A 407 -8.78 3.28 6.91
CA SER A 407 -9.98 2.44 6.99
C SER A 407 -11.04 3.08 7.91
N LYS A 408 -12.25 3.27 7.39
CA LYS A 408 -13.37 3.79 8.20
C LYS A 408 -13.95 2.75 9.14
N GLY A 409 -13.73 1.46 8.90
CA GLY A 409 -14.38 0.38 9.63
C GLY A 409 -15.90 0.39 9.46
N LEU A 410 -16.38 0.61 8.23
CA LEU A 410 -17.80 0.51 7.85
C LEU A 410 -18.24 -0.95 7.78
N GLN A 411 -17.34 -1.81 7.28
CA GLN A 411 -17.60 -3.23 7.06
C GLN A 411 -17.45 -4.06 8.34
N GLU A 412 -18.20 -5.16 8.39
CA GLU A 412 -18.17 -6.14 9.49
C GLU A 412 -17.55 -7.45 9.01
N TYR A 413 -16.45 -7.86 9.63
CA TYR A 413 -15.69 -9.04 9.25
C TYR A 413 -15.79 -10.19 10.27
N ASP A 414 -16.00 -11.42 9.79
CA ASP A 414 -15.87 -12.66 10.56
C ASP A 414 -14.43 -13.17 10.56
N ILE A 415 -13.59 -12.54 11.39
CA ILE A 415 -12.15 -12.83 11.43
C ILE A 415 -11.82 -14.19 12.07
N TYR A 416 -12.50 -14.55 13.14
CA TYR A 416 -12.16 -15.75 13.91
C TYR A 416 -13.13 -16.92 13.68
N ASN A 417 -13.95 -16.82 12.62
CA ASN A 417 -14.96 -17.80 12.28
C ASN A 417 -15.84 -18.14 13.50
N ASN A 418 -16.27 -17.09 14.20
CA ASN A 418 -17.08 -17.16 15.40
C ASN A 418 -18.31 -16.26 15.25
N THR A 419 -19.30 -16.38 16.11
CA THR A 419 -20.56 -15.61 15.98
C THR A 419 -20.40 -14.09 16.09
N LYS A 420 -19.19 -13.57 16.36
CA LYS A 420 -18.92 -12.16 16.57
C LYS A 420 -18.19 -11.59 15.35
N LYS A 421 -18.80 -10.60 14.70
CA LYS A 421 -18.17 -9.81 13.66
C LYS A 421 -17.41 -8.61 14.24
N TYR A 422 -16.55 -8.04 13.41
CA TYR A 422 -15.60 -7.02 13.85
C TYR A 422 -15.33 -5.96 12.78
N HIS A 423 -15.07 -4.73 13.20
CA HIS A 423 -14.63 -3.64 12.33
C HIS A 423 -13.12 -3.49 12.36
N ILE A 424 -12.50 -3.18 11.22
CA ILE A 424 -11.08 -2.86 11.11
C ILE A 424 -10.96 -1.36 10.86
N LYS A 425 -10.76 -0.56 11.90
CA LYS A 425 -10.63 0.90 11.77
C LYS A 425 -9.15 1.33 11.70
N GLY A 426 -8.85 2.26 10.80
CA GLY A 426 -7.53 2.88 10.64
C GLY A 426 -7.24 3.97 11.68
N ILE A 427 -5.99 4.42 11.71
CA ILE A 427 -5.49 5.46 12.63
C ILE A 427 -6.10 6.84 12.36
N ALA A 428 -6.21 7.21 11.08
CA ALA A 428 -6.66 8.50 10.58
C ALA A 428 -7.77 8.31 9.52
N PRO A 429 -8.98 7.88 9.93
CA PRO A 429 -10.03 7.43 9.03
C PRO A 429 -10.59 8.52 8.10
N ASP A 430 -10.38 9.81 8.38
CA ASP A 430 -10.83 10.91 7.53
C ASP A 430 -9.70 11.52 6.66
N ALA A 431 -8.47 10.99 6.75
CA ALA A 431 -7.37 11.40 5.89
C ALA A 431 -7.59 10.96 4.44
N LYS A 432 -6.86 11.62 3.53
CA LYS A 432 -6.88 11.33 2.10
C LYS A 432 -5.58 10.69 1.65
N ILE A 433 -5.68 9.70 0.77
CA ILE A 433 -4.57 8.96 0.19
C ILE A 433 -4.34 9.42 -1.25
N ILE A 434 -3.10 9.81 -1.55
CA ILE A 434 -2.57 9.95 -2.89
C ILE A 434 -1.80 8.65 -3.19
N PRO A 435 -2.35 7.72 -3.99
CA PRO A 435 -1.63 6.51 -4.36
C PRO A 435 -0.53 6.83 -5.36
N VAL A 436 0.69 6.38 -5.05
CA VAL A 436 1.85 6.54 -5.93
C VAL A 436 2.55 5.20 -6.12
N LYS A 437 2.55 4.70 -7.35
CA LYS A 437 3.01 3.36 -7.71
C LYS A 437 4.44 3.39 -8.23
N ALA A 438 5.40 3.12 -7.36
CA ALA A 438 6.83 3.36 -7.64
C ALA A 438 7.77 2.20 -7.26
N LEU A 439 7.23 1.00 -6.99
CA LEU A 439 7.98 -0.18 -6.54
C LEU A 439 8.10 -1.31 -7.58
N TRP A 440 7.76 -1.04 -8.83
CA TRP A 440 7.90 -1.95 -9.96
C TRP A 440 9.13 -1.64 -10.81
N PHE A 441 9.10 -0.52 -11.55
CA PHE A 441 10.28 -0.02 -12.26
C PHE A 441 11.24 0.64 -11.26
N GLY A 442 10.70 1.29 -10.22
CA GLY A 442 11.48 1.83 -9.11
C GLY A 442 11.74 3.33 -9.24
N ASP A 443 10.88 4.10 -9.91
CA ASP A 443 11.10 5.54 -10.10
C ASP A 443 10.71 6.39 -8.87
N ILE A 444 11.44 6.15 -7.78
CA ILE A 444 11.21 6.76 -6.47
C ILE A 444 11.42 8.27 -6.49
N LEU A 445 12.45 8.76 -7.20
CA LEU A 445 12.76 10.18 -7.21
C LEU A 445 11.66 10.98 -7.90
N TYR A 446 11.16 10.48 -9.02
CA TYR A 446 9.99 11.09 -9.68
C TYR A 446 8.78 11.08 -8.74
N ALA A 447 8.52 9.95 -8.09
CA ALA A 447 7.43 9.79 -7.13
C ALA A 447 7.49 10.83 -6.00
N TRP A 448 8.66 11.01 -5.39
CA TRP A 448 8.88 11.94 -4.28
C TRP A 448 8.79 13.40 -4.72
N LEU A 449 9.48 13.79 -5.79
CA LEU A 449 9.45 15.17 -6.28
C LEU A 449 8.04 15.57 -6.70
N TRP A 450 7.33 14.70 -7.43
CA TRP A 450 5.95 14.96 -7.80
C TRP A 450 5.03 15.09 -6.57
N SER A 451 5.14 14.17 -5.61
CA SER A 451 4.33 14.22 -4.37
C SER A 451 4.63 15.46 -3.52
N ALA A 452 5.88 15.93 -3.54
CA ALA A 452 6.31 17.16 -2.89
C ALA A 452 5.89 18.44 -3.62
N GLY A 453 5.18 18.36 -4.74
CA GLY A 453 4.67 19.53 -5.46
C GLY A 453 5.61 20.06 -6.54
N PHE A 454 6.50 19.24 -7.07
CA PHE A 454 7.31 19.61 -8.23
C PHE A 454 6.70 19.02 -9.50
N ASP A 455 6.80 19.77 -10.61
CA ASP A 455 6.50 19.28 -11.95
C ASP A 455 7.79 19.12 -12.74
N ASN A 456 7.87 18.01 -13.48
CA ASN A 456 8.95 17.72 -14.40
C ASN A 456 8.64 18.33 -15.77
N ASP A 457 9.58 19.12 -16.28
CA ASP A 457 9.55 19.73 -17.61
C ASP A 457 10.90 19.43 -18.27
N ASP A 458 10.92 18.39 -19.12
CA ASP A 458 12.13 17.74 -19.61
C ASP A 458 13.06 17.34 -18.45
N VAL A 459 14.25 17.91 -18.32
CA VAL A 459 15.18 17.57 -17.24
C VAL A 459 15.03 18.45 -15.99
N LEU A 460 14.13 19.43 -16.00
CA LEU A 460 13.99 20.43 -14.93
C LEU A 460 12.78 20.13 -14.04
N TRP A 461 12.99 20.22 -12.73
CA TRP A 461 11.93 20.16 -11.74
C TRP A 461 11.60 21.56 -11.23
N LYS A 462 10.31 21.93 -11.28
CA LYS A 462 9.83 23.25 -10.87
C LYS A 462 8.77 23.08 -9.79
N PHE A 463 8.96 23.74 -8.65
CA PHE A 463 7.94 23.75 -7.60
C PHE A 463 6.70 24.50 -8.08
N THR A 464 5.53 23.90 -7.88
CA THR A 464 4.25 24.45 -8.38
C THR A 464 3.65 25.52 -7.45
N GLY A 465 4.25 25.73 -6.28
CA GLY A 465 3.81 26.71 -5.27
C GLY A 465 3.13 26.09 -4.05
N GLU A 466 2.79 24.80 -4.11
CA GLU A 466 2.21 24.04 -3.00
C GLU A 466 2.59 22.56 -3.09
N THR A 467 2.58 21.86 -1.96
CA THR A 467 2.83 20.42 -1.91
C THR A 467 1.56 19.64 -2.28
N ARG A 468 1.71 18.49 -2.96
CA ARG A 468 0.55 17.62 -3.24
C ARG A 468 0.14 16.84 -2.00
N ALA A 469 1.12 16.38 -1.22
CA ALA A 469 0.94 15.68 0.03
C ALA A 469 1.51 16.47 1.23
N ASP A 470 0.90 16.28 2.39
CA ASP A 470 1.41 16.76 3.68
C ASP A 470 2.40 15.76 4.29
N ILE A 471 2.19 14.47 4.01
CA ILE A 471 3.00 13.34 4.47
C ILE A 471 3.32 12.45 3.28
N ILE A 472 4.58 12.03 3.14
CA ILE A 472 5.00 10.99 2.18
C ILE A 472 5.41 9.77 2.99
N SER A 473 4.68 8.67 2.83
CA SER A 473 4.90 7.41 3.54
C SER A 473 5.58 6.39 2.63
N ASN A 474 6.66 5.79 3.13
CA ASN A 474 7.52 4.86 2.40
C ASN A 474 7.64 3.53 3.15
N SER A 475 6.77 2.58 2.82
CA SER A 475 6.74 1.26 3.47
C SER A 475 7.69 0.25 2.83
N TRP A 476 8.86 0.72 2.37
CA TRP A 476 9.89 -0.05 1.67
C TRP A 476 11.29 0.43 2.08
N GLY A 477 12.33 -0.25 1.60
CA GLY A 477 13.72 0.13 1.81
C GLY A 477 14.68 -0.97 1.36
N VAL A 478 15.93 -0.62 1.08
CA VAL A 478 16.96 -1.56 0.64
C VAL A 478 17.82 -1.95 1.83
N SER A 479 17.75 -3.23 2.18
CA SER A 479 18.42 -3.83 3.35
C SER A 479 19.86 -4.30 3.08
N THR A 480 20.29 -4.30 1.82
CA THR A 480 21.60 -4.81 1.38
C THR A 480 22.64 -3.70 1.37
N PHE A 481 23.75 -3.91 2.09
CA PHE A 481 24.91 -3.03 2.09
C PHE A 481 26.21 -3.84 1.86
N PRO A 482 27.15 -3.35 1.03
CA PRO A 482 27.05 -2.15 0.17
C PRO A 482 26.34 -2.47 -1.16
N ASN A 483 25.18 -1.84 -1.43
CA ASN A 483 24.52 -1.86 -2.75
C ASN A 483 24.88 -0.65 -3.60
N TYR A 484 25.15 0.49 -2.95
CA TYR A 484 25.67 1.71 -3.57
C TYR A 484 27.05 1.97 -3.00
N GLU A 485 27.91 2.67 -3.74
CA GLU A 485 29.26 3.07 -3.29
C GLU A 485 29.25 3.98 -2.03
N TYR A 486 28.06 4.29 -1.51
CA TYR A 486 27.80 5.17 -0.39
C TYR A 486 27.17 4.40 0.79
N ALA A 487 27.47 4.88 2.00
CA ALA A 487 26.84 4.42 3.23
C ALA A 487 25.35 4.80 3.29
N PRO A 488 24.46 3.96 3.87
CA PRO A 488 23.09 4.35 4.16
C PRO A 488 23.05 5.66 4.94
N GLY A 489 22.25 6.62 4.48
CA GLY A 489 22.18 7.98 5.02
C GLY A 489 22.95 9.02 4.19
N PHE A 490 23.95 8.60 3.40
CA PHE A 490 24.68 9.45 2.44
C PHE A 490 24.41 9.07 0.98
N ASP A 491 23.65 8.00 0.76
CA ASP A 491 23.16 7.65 -0.57
C ASP A 491 22.19 8.73 -1.09
N LEU A 492 22.04 8.75 -2.41
CA LEU A 492 21.22 9.75 -3.11
C LEU A 492 19.79 9.83 -2.56
N LEU A 493 19.15 8.69 -2.29
CA LEU A 493 17.76 8.67 -1.81
C LEU A 493 17.67 9.27 -0.41
N SER A 494 18.60 8.91 0.49
CA SER A 494 18.66 9.52 1.83
C SER A 494 18.90 11.03 1.79
N LEU A 495 19.75 11.52 0.88
CA LEU A 495 20.00 12.96 0.71
C LEU A 495 18.79 13.70 0.13
N VAL A 496 18.11 13.12 -0.86
CA VAL A 496 16.89 13.71 -1.42
C VAL A 496 15.77 13.73 -0.39
N MET A 497 15.54 12.63 0.34
CA MET A 497 14.58 12.58 1.44
C MET A 497 14.88 13.65 2.49
N THR A 498 16.17 13.85 2.80
CA THR A 498 16.61 14.89 3.74
C THR A 498 16.23 16.28 3.22
N THR A 499 16.59 16.55 1.97
CA THR A 499 16.38 17.86 1.35
C THR A 499 14.90 18.16 1.19
N LEU A 500 14.06 17.20 0.79
CA LEU A 500 12.60 17.36 0.70
C LEU A 500 11.93 17.65 2.04
N SER A 501 12.54 17.27 3.15
CA SER A 501 12.01 17.53 4.49
C SER A 501 12.29 18.95 5.00
N ILE A 502 13.17 19.69 4.34
CA ILE A 502 13.68 20.99 4.80
C ILE A 502 12.98 22.13 4.02
N PRO A 503 12.44 23.16 4.70
CA PRO A 503 11.91 24.35 4.04
C PRO A 503 12.97 25.11 3.22
N ASP A 504 12.56 25.74 2.12
CA ASP A 504 13.40 26.55 1.20
C ASP A 504 14.61 25.79 0.60
N SER A 505 14.58 24.46 0.60
CA SER A 505 15.73 23.63 0.20
C SER A 505 15.93 23.52 -1.32
N PHE A 506 14.91 23.04 -2.05
CA PHE A 506 14.93 22.85 -3.51
C PHE A 506 14.40 24.06 -4.29
N ALA A 507 13.52 24.84 -3.68
CA ALA A 507 12.91 26.02 -4.28
C ALA A 507 12.56 27.04 -3.20
N GLU A 508 12.62 28.33 -3.55
CA GLU A 508 12.14 29.41 -2.68
C GLU A 508 10.64 29.24 -2.41
N GLY A 509 10.25 29.34 -1.14
CA GLY A 509 8.87 29.16 -0.69
C GLY A 509 8.43 27.70 -0.55
N TYR A 510 9.30 26.72 -0.80
CA TYR A 510 8.99 25.31 -0.55
C TYR A 510 8.89 25.05 0.96
N PRO A 511 7.76 24.52 1.49
CA PRO A 511 7.57 24.39 2.93
C PRO A 511 8.28 23.19 3.57
N GLY A 512 8.81 22.25 2.77
CA GLY A 512 9.19 20.93 3.25
C GLY A 512 7.99 19.99 3.36
N VAL A 513 8.23 18.68 3.32
CA VAL A 513 7.20 17.63 3.48
C VAL A 513 7.63 16.64 4.56
N LEU A 514 6.67 16.15 5.35
CA LEU A 514 6.98 15.13 6.35
C LEU A 514 7.25 13.79 5.67
N MET A 515 8.51 13.36 5.71
CA MET A 515 8.95 12.08 5.15
C MET A 515 8.96 10.99 6.23
N ILE A 516 8.13 9.96 6.05
CA ILE A 516 8.06 8.80 6.94
C ILE A 516 8.51 7.55 6.16
N SER A 517 9.32 6.71 6.78
CA SER A 517 9.76 5.45 6.22
C SER A 517 9.66 4.30 7.22
N SER A 518 9.51 3.08 6.72
CA SER A 518 9.73 1.89 7.55
C SER A 518 11.19 1.83 8.02
N ALA A 519 11.49 1.22 9.16
CA ALA A 519 12.88 1.02 9.59
C ALA A 519 13.63 -0.07 8.80
N GLY A 520 12.88 -1.04 8.26
CA GLY A 520 13.40 -2.24 7.63
C GLY A 520 13.16 -3.50 8.45
N ASN A 521 13.16 -4.64 7.76
CA ASN A 521 12.89 -5.97 8.35
C ASN A 521 14.14 -6.86 8.36
N SER A 522 15.33 -6.28 8.51
CA SER A 522 16.62 -6.96 8.34
C SER A 522 17.17 -7.57 9.63
N GLY A 523 16.37 -7.57 10.70
CA GLY A 523 16.64 -8.30 11.93
C GLY A 523 17.30 -7.49 13.04
N HIS A 524 17.33 -8.12 14.21
CA HIS A 524 17.77 -7.58 15.49
C HIS A 524 19.28 -7.28 15.62
N GLY A 525 20.10 -7.53 14.59
CA GLY A 525 21.50 -7.13 14.60
C GLY A 525 21.63 -5.60 14.67
N TYR A 526 22.69 -5.09 15.30
CA TYR A 526 22.98 -3.65 15.29
C TYR A 526 23.38 -3.19 13.88
N GLY A 527 22.98 -1.98 13.50
CA GLY A 527 23.36 -1.38 12.21
C GLY A 527 22.64 -1.98 11.01
N THR A 528 21.42 -2.47 11.19
CA THR A 528 20.62 -3.09 10.13
C THR A 528 19.61 -2.15 9.47
N ILE A 529 19.68 -0.84 9.78
CA ILE A 529 18.91 0.21 9.10
C ILE A 529 19.53 0.47 7.73
N GLY A 530 18.72 0.28 6.69
CA GLY A 530 19.12 0.47 5.30
C GLY A 530 18.75 1.85 4.73
N LEU A 531 18.88 1.99 3.41
CA LEU A 531 18.49 3.18 2.67
C LEU A 531 17.01 3.08 2.20
N PRO A 532 16.30 4.21 2.03
CA PRO A 532 16.64 5.57 2.49
C PRO A 532 16.39 5.78 4.00
N ASN A 533 16.04 4.70 4.71
CA ASN A 533 15.50 4.72 6.08
C ASN A 533 16.51 5.20 7.15
N ALA A 534 17.79 5.26 6.78
CA ALA A 534 18.87 5.85 7.55
C ALA A 534 18.99 7.38 7.36
N SER A 535 18.12 8.02 6.56
CA SER A 535 18.09 9.46 6.36
C SER A 535 18.03 10.20 7.71
N PRO A 536 18.87 11.23 7.94
CA PRO A 536 18.91 11.95 9.20
C PRO A 536 17.59 12.66 9.57
N THR A 537 16.89 13.25 8.60
CA THR A 537 15.66 14.02 8.88
C THR A 537 14.37 13.26 8.57
N GLY A 538 14.46 12.15 7.84
CA GLY A 538 13.34 11.24 7.66
C GLY A 538 12.99 10.54 8.96
N ILE A 539 11.70 10.38 9.27
CA ILE A 539 11.26 9.60 10.43
C ILE A 539 11.18 8.14 10.01
N SER A 540 12.04 7.28 10.58
CA SER A 540 11.94 5.84 10.39
C SER A 540 11.26 5.15 11.58
N VAL A 541 10.36 4.21 11.26
CA VAL A 541 9.47 3.56 12.24
C VAL A 541 9.76 2.07 12.35
N GLY A 542 10.14 1.63 13.55
CA GLY A 542 10.36 0.22 13.87
C GLY A 542 9.10 -0.48 14.36
N ALA A 543 9.14 -1.82 14.35
CA ALA A 543 7.98 -2.65 14.65
C ALA A 543 8.07 -3.27 16.05
N THR A 544 6.95 -3.24 16.75
CA THR A 544 6.71 -3.93 18.02
C THR A 544 5.63 -5.00 17.87
N THR A 545 5.60 -5.92 18.84
CA THR A 545 4.63 -7.00 18.89
C THR A 545 3.32 -6.59 19.53
N ASN A 546 2.25 -7.14 18.97
CA ASN A 546 0.93 -7.10 19.56
C ASN A 546 0.22 -8.43 19.30
N ASN A 547 -0.34 -9.06 20.32
CA ASN A 547 -0.85 -10.43 20.22
C ASN A 547 -2.33 -10.53 19.78
N ILE A 548 -2.85 -9.51 19.11
CA ILE A 548 -4.25 -9.45 18.66
C ILE A 548 -4.60 -10.45 17.54
N PHE A 549 -3.63 -11.05 16.86
CA PHE A 549 -3.87 -11.98 15.74
C PHE A 549 -3.65 -13.46 16.11
N VAL A 550 -3.42 -13.75 17.40
CA VAL A 550 -3.16 -15.10 17.92
C VAL A 550 -4.27 -16.08 17.49
N GLY A 551 -3.88 -17.28 17.05
CA GLY A 551 -4.85 -18.33 16.70
C GLY A 551 -5.43 -18.26 15.29
N TYR A 552 -4.98 -17.32 14.45
CA TYR A 552 -5.51 -17.14 13.08
C TYR A 552 -4.60 -17.73 11.99
N GLY A 553 -5.23 -18.47 11.07
CA GLY A 553 -4.62 -18.96 9.84
C GLY A 553 -3.33 -19.78 10.08
N PRO A 554 -2.27 -19.58 9.27
CA PRO A 554 -1.04 -20.36 9.38
C PRO A 554 -0.25 -20.08 10.66
N PHE A 555 -0.65 -19.08 11.46
CA PHE A 555 0.04 -18.70 12.69
C PHE A 555 -0.59 -19.31 13.95
N LYS A 556 -1.69 -20.05 13.81
CA LYS A 556 -2.47 -20.59 14.93
C LYS A 556 -1.68 -21.51 15.86
N ASP A 557 -0.65 -22.17 15.32
CA ASP A 557 0.19 -23.14 16.04
C ASP A 557 1.68 -22.74 16.01
N GLU A 558 1.99 -21.52 15.59
CA GLU A 558 3.36 -21.06 15.42
C GLU A 558 3.90 -20.42 16.71
N PRO A 559 4.89 -21.03 17.39
CA PRO A 559 5.36 -20.57 18.70
C PRO A 559 5.97 -19.16 18.66
N ARG A 560 6.49 -18.72 17.49
CA ARG A 560 7.07 -17.38 17.29
C ARG A 560 6.03 -16.27 17.13
N PHE A 561 4.85 -16.60 16.62
CA PHE A 561 3.79 -15.63 16.31
C PHE A 561 2.56 -15.77 17.23
N GLY A 562 2.60 -16.78 18.10
CA GLY A 562 1.87 -16.83 19.35
C GLY A 562 0.62 -17.71 19.32
N ASN A 563 0.58 -18.67 20.25
CA ASN A 563 -0.64 -19.29 20.77
C ASN A 563 -1.14 -18.56 22.04
N SER A 564 -0.51 -17.44 22.44
CA SER A 564 -0.85 -16.70 23.66
C SER A 564 -0.59 -15.21 23.55
N SER A 565 -1.34 -14.41 24.31
CA SER A 565 -1.15 -12.95 24.41
C SER A 565 -0.09 -12.49 25.41
N LYS A 566 0.69 -13.44 25.99
CA LYS A 566 1.63 -13.18 27.09
C LYS A 566 2.85 -12.32 26.71
N HIS A 567 3.22 -12.26 25.42
CA HIS A 567 4.42 -11.58 24.94
C HIS A 567 4.07 -10.44 23.99
N SER A 568 3.47 -9.37 24.50
CA SER A 568 3.21 -8.11 23.77
C SER A 568 4.27 -7.08 24.17
N ASP A 569 4.33 -5.94 23.47
CA ASP A 569 5.18 -4.83 23.89
C ASP A 569 6.69 -5.08 23.76
N HIS A 570 7.04 -5.96 22.83
CA HIS A 570 8.44 -6.25 22.51
C HIS A 570 8.78 -5.70 21.13
N VAL A 571 10.00 -5.21 20.96
CA VAL A 571 10.54 -4.99 19.62
C VAL A 571 10.61 -6.33 18.90
N VAL A 572 9.97 -6.44 17.73
CA VAL A 572 9.90 -7.71 17.00
C VAL A 572 11.27 -8.07 16.43
N ASP A 573 11.54 -9.38 16.31
CA ASP A 573 12.85 -9.93 15.96
C ASP A 573 13.36 -9.49 14.58
N PHE A 574 12.45 -9.28 13.63
CA PHE A 574 12.77 -8.80 12.29
C PHE A 574 12.98 -7.28 12.20
N SER A 575 12.49 -6.48 13.14
CA SER A 575 12.62 -5.01 13.04
C SER A 575 14.09 -4.62 13.07
N SER A 576 14.54 -3.89 12.05
CA SER A 576 15.90 -3.37 11.95
C SER A 576 16.25 -2.48 13.14
N ARG A 577 17.53 -2.47 13.52
CA ARG A 577 18.06 -1.75 14.69
C ARG A 577 19.19 -0.82 14.24
N GLY A 578 19.21 0.36 14.83
CA GLY A 578 20.37 1.23 14.74
C GLY A 578 21.58 0.73 15.54
N PRO A 579 22.57 1.59 15.78
CA PRO A 579 22.66 2.93 15.18
C PRO A 579 22.80 2.86 13.66
N THR A 580 22.62 3.96 12.94
CA THR A 580 23.06 4.04 11.54
C THR A 580 24.59 3.89 11.45
N LEU A 581 25.14 3.76 10.24
CA LEU A 581 26.59 3.60 10.06
C LEU A 581 27.40 4.77 10.65
N ILE A 582 26.82 5.97 10.72
CA ILE A 582 27.46 7.16 11.29
C ILE A 582 27.14 7.40 12.77
N GLY A 583 26.39 6.51 13.40
CA GLY A 583 26.08 6.59 14.83
C GLY A 583 24.76 7.26 15.16
N ASP A 584 23.93 7.64 14.16
CA ASP A 584 22.64 8.26 14.45
C ASP A 584 21.69 7.25 15.10
N PRO A 585 20.88 7.68 16.08
CA PRO A 585 19.86 6.84 16.67
C PRO A 585 18.73 6.62 15.67
N LYS A 586 18.54 5.37 15.22
CA LYS A 586 17.39 4.90 14.43
C LYS A 586 16.92 3.52 14.92
N PRO A 587 15.66 3.13 14.70
CA PRO A 587 14.57 3.97 14.21
C PRO A 587 14.22 5.08 15.20
N ASP A 588 13.56 6.14 14.73
CA ASP A 588 13.17 7.28 15.57
C ASP A 588 11.98 6.91 16.46
N LEU A 589 11.04 6.14 15.92
CA LEU A 589 9.80 5.74 16.57
C LEU A 589 9.57 4.24 16.47
N MET A 590 8.70 3.73 17.34
CA MET A 590 8.28 2.34 17.37
C MET A 590 6.75 2.28 17.38
N SER A 591 6.16 1.38 16.60
CA SER A 591 4.71 1.20 16.49
C SER A 591 4.37 -0.29 16.32
N VAL A 592 3.08 -0.64 16.32
CA VAL A 592 2.64 -2.04 16.15
C VAL A 592 2.80 -2.46 14.69
N GLY A 593 3.84 -3.23 14.41
CA GLY A 593 4.15 -3.74 13.08
C GLY A 593 4.20 -5.26 12.98
N ALA A 594 4.23 -6.00 14.10
CA ALA A 594 4.28 -7.46 14.07
C ALA A 594 2.93 -8.09 13.76
N TYR A 595 2.37 -7.72 12.61
CA TYR A 595 1.10 -8.15 12.07
C TYR A 595 -0.17 -7.64 12.75
N SER A 596 -1.15 -7.29 11.93
CA SER A 596 -2.54 -7.16 12.34
C SER A 596 -3.45 -7.12 11.10
N PHE A 597 -4.76 -7.28 11.30
CA PHE A 597 -5.74 -7.22 10.23
C PHE A 597 -5.84 -5.82 9.63
N THR A 598 -5.95 -5.77 8.31
CA THR A 598 -6.18 -4.57 7.49
C THR A 598 -7.16 -4.93 6.38
N PRO A 599 -8.00 -3.98 5.90
CA PRO A 599 -8.78 -4.22 4.69
C PRO A 599 -7.87 -4.58 3.51
N ALA A 600 -8.36 -5.44 2.63
CA ALA A 600 -7.67 -5.90 1.43
C ALA A 600 -8.54 -5.63 0.19
N SER A 601 -7.99 -5.86 -1.00
CA SER A 601 -8.76 -5.85 -2.25
C SER A 601 -9.98 -6.78 -2.16
N VAL A 602 -11.07 -6.39 -2.80
CA VAL A 602 -12.29 -7.21 -2.88
C VAL A 602 -12.17 -8.37 -3.86
N THR A 603 -11.13 -8.37 -4.70
CA THR A 603 -10.92 -9.37 -5.75
C THR A 603 -10.77 -10.78 -5.18
N LYS A 604 -11.79 -11.61 -5.41
CA LYS A 604 -11.81 -13.02 -5.08
C LYS A 604 -11.01 -13.83 -6.10
N PRO A 605 -10.12 -14.75 -5.69
CA PRO A 605 -9.36 -15.57 -6.62
C PRO A 605 -10.19 -16.65 -7.34
N SER A 606 -11.39 -16.97 -6.88
CA SER A 606 -12.31 -17.89 -7.57
C SER A 606 -13.74 -17.64 -7.12
N LYS A 607 -14.71 -18.16 -7.86
CA LYS A 607 -16.15 -18.01 -7.55
C LYS A 607 -16.52 -18.57 -6.18
N ASP A 608 -15.88 -19.67 -5.78
CA ASP A 608 -16.15 -20.34 -4.50
C ASP A 608 -15.32 -19.79 -3.33
N TYR A 609 -14.55 -18.71 -3.54
CA TYR A 609 -13.72 -18.13 -2.50
C TYR A 609 -14.56 -17.41 -1.45
N LYS A 610 -14.43 -17.83 -0.18
CA LYS A 610 -15.30 -17.40 0.92
C LYS A 610 -14.69 -16.40 1.88
N GLN A 611 -13.39 -16.12 1.76
CA GLN A 611 -12.75 -15.19 2.69
C GLN A 611 -13.17 -13.77 2.31
N GLU A 612 -13.68 -13.03 3.29
CA GLU A 612 -14.01 -11.61 3.19
C GLU A 612 -12.75 -10.77 2.88
N PRO A 613 -12.89 -9.53 2.38
CA PRO A 613 -11.77 -8.74 1.86
C PRO A 613 -10.95 -8.06 2.97
N PHE A 614 -10.36 -8.88 3.84
CA PHE A 614 -9.37 -8.49 4.83
C PHE A 614 -8.19 -9.45 4.81
N GLY A 615 -7.03 -8.93 5.20
CA GLY A 615 -5.78 -9.68 5.23
C GLY A 615 -4.99 -9.43 6.49
N LYS A 616 -4.05 -10.34 6.79
CA LYS A 616 -3.04 -10.12 7.82
C LYS A 616 -1.82 -9.46 7.18
N PHE A 617 -1.53 -8.23 7.59
CA PHE A 617 -0.38 -7.46 7.11
C PHE A 617 0.57 -7.16 8.25
N GLY A 618 1.88 -7.21 8.03
CA GLY A 618 2.89 -6.97 9.05
C GLY A 618 4.28 -6.74 8.47
N GLY A 619 5.17 -6.24 9.32
CA GLY A 619 6.45 -5.65 8.96
C GLY A 619 6.58 -4.25 9.58
N THR A 620 7.77 -3.68 9.53
CA THR A 620 7.96 -2.24 9.74
C THR A 620 7.20 -1.41 8.70
N SER A 621 6.87 -2.00 7.54
CA SER A 621 5.95 -1.45 6.54
C SER A 621 4.55 -1.12 7.07
N LYS A 622 4.10 -1.80 8.13
CA LYS A 622 2.81 -1.56 8.80
C LYS A 622 2.90 -0.56 9.94
N ALA A 623 4.04 -0.58 10.65
CA ALA A 623 4.26 0.17 11.88
C ALA A 623 4.19 1.67 11.59
#